data_AF-A0A1H7MI94-F1
#
_entry.id   AF-A0A1H7MI94-F1
#
_cell.length_a   1.000
_cell.length_b   1.000
_cell.length_c   1.000
_cell.angle_alpha   90.00
_cell.angle_beta   90.00
_cell.angle_gamma   90.00
#
_symmetry.space_group_name_H-M   'P 1'
#
loop_
_entity.id
_entity.type
_entity.pdbx_description
1 polymer ?
#
loop_
_entity_poly.entity_id
_entity_poly.type
_entity_poly.pdbx_seq_one_letter_code
_entity_poly.pdbx_strand_id
1 'polypeptide(L)'
;MNNIQYNLKFEKLVAELELGELISTPKAISGGLLHRMYAIETTHAKYAVKALNPQIMSRPTAMQNYIQSEQIANVAANFIHAQPAKVINGSSMQILDHQCYLIFDWIDGKSLEFQEVTETHCEHMGMILADIHKTDFSQLHIPDLQLELTTFKSSMSGVFRQKKHQ
;
A
#
# COMPACT_ATOMS: atom_id res chain seq x y z
N MET A 1 -26.46 -6.39 -14.37
CA MET A 1 -25.10 -6.19 -13.83
C MET A 1 -24.90 -7.22 -12.72
N ASN A 2 -24.00 -8.19 -12.89
CA ASN A 2 -23.71 -9.15 -11.82
C ASN A 2 -23.11 -8.37 -10.64
N ASN A 3 -23.73 -8.50 -9.47
CA ASN A 3 -23.22 -7.89 -8.26
C ASN A 3 -21.97 -8.69 -7.83
N ILE A 4 -20.79 -8.28 -8.30
CA ILE A 4 -19.53 -8.95 -7.93
C ILE A 4 -19.30 -8.67 -6.44
N GLN A 5 -19.39 -9.73 -5.62
CA GLN A 5 -19.25 -9.67 -4.17
C GLN A 5 -17.91 -10.26 -3.73
N TYR A 6 -17.51 -9.92 -2.50
CA TYR A 6 -16.34 -10.50 -1.86
C TYR A 6 -16.50 -12.02 -1.72
N ASN A 7 -15.45 -12.77 -2.06
CA ASN A 7 -15.36 -14.21 -1.82
C ASN A 7 -14.23 -14.49 -0.82
N LEU A 8 -14.53 -14.36 0.47
CA LEU A 8 -13.54 -14.47 1.53
C LEU A 8 -13.42 -15.91 2.00
N LYS A 9 -12.25 -16.52 1.79
CA LYS A 9 -11.92 -17.91 2.14
C LYS A 9 -10.58 -17.95 2.87
N PHE A 10 -10.54 -17.38 4.08
CA PHE A 10 -9.28 -17.13 4.78
C PHE A 10 -8.54 -18.40 5.20
N GLU A 11 -9.25 -19.46 5.55
CA GLU A 11 -8.66 -20.78 5.85
C GLU A 11 -7.88 -21.30 4.63
N LYS A 12 -8.51 -21.23 3.45
CA LYS A 12 -7.90 -21.65 2.18
C LYS A 12 -6.75 -20.73 1.79
N LEU A 13 -6.91 -19.41 1.97
CA LEU A 13 -5.87 -18.41 1.70
C LEU A 13 -4.61 -18.69 2.53
N VAL A 14 -4.76 -18.88 3.84
CA VAL A 14 -3.64 -19.14 4.74
C VAL A 14 -2.96 -20.47 4.42
N ALA A 15 -3.74 -21.50 4.07
CA ALA A 15 -3.19 -22.79 3.66
C ALA A 15 -2.40 -22.70 2.33
N GLU A 16 -2.96 -22.09 1.29
CA GLU A 16 -2.30 -21.97 -0.02
C GLU A 16 -1.05 -21.08 0.00
N LEU A 17 -1.02 -20.09 0.89
CA LEU A 17 0.12 -19.21 1.08
C LEU A 17 1.12 -19.73 2.12
N GLU A 18 0.90 -20.92 2.67
CA GLU A 18 1.75 -21.56 3.69
C GLU A 18 2.00 -20.66 4.93
N LEU A 19 0.98 -19.88 5.31
CA LEU A 19 1.05 -18.93 6.43
C LEU A 19 0.75 -19.58 7.80
N GLY A 20 0.77 -20.91 7.89
CA GLY A 20 0.44 -21.68 9.09
C GLY A 20 -1.03 -22.09 9.14
N GLU A 21 -1.57 -22.24 10.34
CA GLU A 21 -2.99 -22.57 10.60
C GLU A 21 -3.66 -21.41 11.34
N LEU A 22 -4.94 -21.13 11.07
CA LEU A 22 -5.68 -20.09 11.79
C LEU A 22 -5.82 -20.43 13.28
N ILE A 23 -5.41 -19.51 14.15
CA ILE A 23 -5.57 -19.61 15.61
C ILE A 23 -6.94 -19.08 16.04
N SER A 24 -7.46 -18.07 15.35
CA SER A 24 -8.73 -17.44 15.68
C SER A 24 -9.50 -17.00 14.42
N THR A 25 -10.80 -16.75 14.57
CA THR A 25 -11.63 -16.22 13.48
C THR A 25 -11.06 -14.87 13.01
N PRO A 26 -10.83 -14.68 11.69
CA PRO A 26 -10.41 -13.41 11.13
C PRO A 26 -11.29 -12.24 11.58
N LYS A 27 -10.68 -11.17 12.07
CA LYS A 27 -11.40 -10.01 12.63
C LYS A 27 -11.34 -8.86 11.65
N ALA A 28 -12.48 -8.33 11.24
CA ALA A 28 -12.51 -7.09 10.46
C ALA A 28 -11.88 -5.96 11.29
N ILE A 29 -10.99 -5.18 10.69
CA ILE A 29 -10.38 -4.01 11.32
C ILE A 29 -10.82 -2.74 10.58
N SER A 30 -10.99 -1.66 11.32
CA SER A 30 -11.31 -0.36 10.75
C SER A 30 -10.15 0.15 9.90
N GLY A 31 -10.46 0.68 8.72
CA GLY A 31 -9.46 1.18 7.77
C GLY A 31 -9.72 0.63 6.37
N GLY A 32 -9.80 1.55 5.40
CA GLY A 32 -10.17 1.24 4.02
C GLY A 32 -11.57 1.74 3.69
N LEU A 33 -11.64 2.86 2.97
CA LEU A 33 -12.91 3.41 2.49
C LEU A 33 -13.58 2.46 1.48
N LEU A 34 -12.77 1.88 0.59
CA LEU A 34 -13.25 1.12 -0.56
C LEU A 34 -12.97 -0.39 -0.47
N HIS A 35 -12.07 -0.81 0.41
CA HIS A 35 -11.62 -2.20 0.59
C HIS A 35 -11.98 -2.72 1.98
N ARG A 36 -11.83 -4.03 2.21
CA ARG A 36 -12.00 -4.61 3.54
C ARG A 36 -10.65 -5.07 4.09
N MET A 37 -10.38 -4.73 5.35
CA MET A 37 -9.18 -5.13 6.07
C MET A 37 -9.54 -6.13 7.16
N TYR A 38 -8.68 -7.13 7.37
CA TYR A 38 -8.83 -8.15 8.41
C TYR A 38 -7.52 -8.36 9.16
N ALA A 39 -7.60 -8.48 10.48
CA ALA A 39 -6.55 -9.09 11.28
C ALA A 39 -6.70 -10.62 11.20
N ILE A 40 -5.65 -11.31 10.77
CA ILE A 40 -5.59 -12.76 10.69
C ILE A 40 -4.46 -13.23 11.59
N GLU A 41 -4.76 -14.12 12.53
CA GLU A 41 -3.77 -14.69 13.44
C GLU A 41 -3.59 -16.17 13.14
N THR A 42 -2.35 -16.57 12.89
CA THR A 42 -1.96 -17.93 12.55
C THR A 42 -0.90 -18.46 13.50
N THR A 43 -0.62 -19.76 13.41
CA THR A 43 0.49 -20.42 14.12
C THR A 43 1.86 -19.84 13.79
N HIS A 44 2.01 -19.11 12.68
CA HIS A 44 3.28 -18.47 12.31
C HIS A 44 3.35 -17.02 12.77
N ALA A 45 2.31 -16.21 12.53
CA ALA A 45 2.29 -14.80 12.89
C ALA A 45 0.88 -14.21 12.85
N LYS A 46 0.80 -12.92 13.18
CA LYS A 46 -0.38 -12.09 12.91
C LYS A 46 -0.14 -11.27 11.65
N TYR A 47 -1.17 -11.16 10.83
CA TYR A 47 -1.16 -10.45 9.55
C TYR A 47 -2.30 -9.44 9.48
N ALA A 48 -2.06 -8.35 8.76
CA ALA A 48 -3.11 -7.49 8.24
C ALA A 48 -3.39 -7.90 6.78
N VAL A 49 -4.59 -8.35 6.48
CA VAL A 49 -5.00 -8.82 5.16
C VAL A 49 -6.00 -7.86 4.54
N LYS A 50 -5.61 -7.28 3.41
CA LYS A 50 -6.45 -6.38 2.62
C LYS A 50 -7.16 -7.17 1.54
N ALA A 51 -8.44 -7.42 1.69
CA ALA A 51 -9.29 -7.94 0.63
C ALA A 51 -9.69 -6.78 -0.31
N LEU A 52 -9.22 -6.83 -1.55
CA LEU A 52 -9.51 -5.79 -2.54
C LEU A 52 -10.96 -5.88 -3.02
N ASN A 53 -11.51 -4.74 -3.42
CA ASN A 53 -12.93 -4.67 -3.77
C ASN A 53 -13.13 -5.27 -5.15
N PRO A 54 -13.94 -6.32 -5.32
CA PRO A 54 -14.08 -6.99 -6.61
C PRO A 54 -14.63 -6.08 -7.72
N GLN A 55 -15.46 -5.09 -7.38
CA GLN A 55 -15.97 -4.11 -8.35
C GLN A 55 -14.92 -3.10 -8.79
N ILE A 56 -13.90 -2.83 -7.95
CA ILE A 56 -12.76 -2.01 -8.34
C ILE A 56 -11.79 -2.84 -9.17
N MET A 57 -11.53 -4.08 -8.74
CA MET A 57 -10.61 -4.99 -9.41
C MET A 57 -11.11 -5.44 -10.80
N SER A 58 -12.40 -5.31 -11.10
CA SER A 58 -12.93 -5.56 -12.44
C SER A 58 -12.57 -4.48 -13.46
N ARG A 59 -12.04 -3.32 -13.02
CA ARG A 59 -11.58 -2.27 -13.94
C ARG A 59 -10.28 -2.71 -14.62
N PRO A 60 -10.13 -2.49 -15.95
CA PRO A 60 -8.99 -3.03 -16.71
C PRO A 60 -7.60 -2.69 -16.15
N THR A 61 -7.43 -1.49 -15.57
CA THR A 61 -6.14 -1.01 -15.06
C THR A 61 -5.93 -1.26 -13.57
N ALA A 62 -6.97 -1.66 -12.83
CA ALA A 62 -6.88 -1.73 -11.37
C ALA A 62 -5.81 -2.71 -10.88
N MET A 63 -5.76 -3.91 -11.47
CA MET A 63 -4.77 -4.93 -11.11
C MET A 63 -3.34 -4.40 -11.25
N GLN A 64 -3.02 -3.82 -12.41
CA GLN A 64 -1.69 -3.31 -12.70
C GLN A 64 -1.35 -2.13 -11.78
N ASN A 65 -2.30 -1.24 -11.50
CA ASN A 65 -2.09 -0.11 -10.61
C ASN A 65 -1.73 -0.55 -9.18
N TYR A 66 -2.38 -1.58 -8.64
CA TYR A 66 -2.01 -2.10 -7.32
C TYR A 66 -0.65 -2.78 -7.33
N ILE A 67 -0.33 -3.57 -8.36
CA ILE A 67 1.01 -4.19 -8.49
C ILE A 67 2.10 -3.10 -8.53
N GLN A 68 1.91 -2.06 -9.35
CA GLN A 68 2.84 -0.92 -9.44
C GLN A 68 2.92 -0.13 -8.14
N SER A 69 1.81 0.08 -7.43
CA SER A 69 1.79 0.71 -6.11
C SER A 69 2.67 -0.05 -5.13
N GLU A 70 2.61 -1.38 -5.12
CA GLU A 70 3.46 -2.19 -4.24
C GLU A 70 4.93 -2.17 -4.68
N GLN A 71 5.23 -2.09 -5.99
CA GLN A 71 6.60 -1.88 -6.46
C GLN A 71 7.17 -0.54 -5.98
N ILE A 72 6.38 0.55 -6.06
CA ILE A 72 6.75 1.87 -5.52
C ILE A 72 6.98 1.78 -4.01
N ALA A 73 6.08 1.13 -3.26
CA ALA A 73 6.21 0.97 -1.81
C ALA A 73 7.48 0.19 -1.43
N ASN A 74 7.84 -0.85 -2.18
CA ASN A 74 9.08 -1.61 -1.98
C ASN A 74 10.33 -0.75 -2.19
N VAL A 75 10.33 0.14 -3.19
CA VAL A 75 11.46 1.07 -3.39
C VAL A 75 11.52 2.11 -2.26
N ALA A 76 10.37 2.69 -1.89
CA ALA A 76 10.26 3.69 -0.83
C ALA A 76 10.70 3.14 0.54
N ALA A 77 10.47 1.84 0.81
CA ALA A 77 10.87 1.18 2.05
C ALA A 77 12.39 1.19 2.31
N ASN A 78 13.21 1.49 1.31
CA ASN A 78 14.67 1.66 1.50
C ASN A 78 15.04 3.02 2.12
N PHE A 79 14.11 3.98 2.13
CA PHE A 79 14.36 5.37 2.54
C PHE A 79 13.42 5.83 3.65
N ILE A 80 12.23 5.25 3.73
CA ILE A 80 11.24 5.53 4.77
C ILE A 80 10.72 4.23 5.38
N HIS A 81 10.05 4.32 6.53
CA HIS A 81 9.36 3.19 7.16
C HIS A 81 8.04 2.85 6.44
N ALA A 82 8.08 2.67 5.11
CA ALA A 82 6.97 2.16 4.34
C ALA A 82 6.80 0.66 4.59
N GLN A 83 5.54 0.19 4.60
CA GLN A 83 5.22 -1.22 4.79
C GLN A 83 4.57 -1.78 3.51
N PRO A 84 5.36 -2.27 2.54
CA PRO A 84 4.81 -2.93 1.37
C PRO A 84 4.15 -4.27 1.75
N ALA A 85 3.26 -4.76 0.88
CA ALA A 85 2.72 -6.10 1.01
C ALA A 85 3.82 -7.14 0.84
N LYS A 86 3.68 -8.26 1.56
CA LYS A 86 4.57 -9.40 1.48
C LYS A 86 4.56 -9.96 0.05
N VAL A 87 5.76 -10.22 -0.47
CA VAL A 87 5.94 -10.99 -1.70
C VAL A 87 5.97 -12.46 -1.32
N ILE A 88 4.91 -13.20 -1.68
CA ILE A 88 4.76 -14.64 -1.42
C ILE A 88 4.70 -15.32 -2.79
N ASN A 89 5.51 -16.35 -2.98
CA ASN A 89 5.63 -17.07 -4.26
C ASN A 89 5.90 -16.14 -5.45
N GLY A 90 6.69 -15.08 -5.23
CA GLY A 90 7.10 -14.12 -6.27
C GLY A 90 6.07 -13.03 -6.61
N SER A 91 4.93 -12.95 -5.91
CA SER A 91 3.93 -11.90 -6.12
C SER A 91 3.54 -11.21 -4.81
N SER A 92 3.28 -9.90 -4.84
CA SER A 92 2.59 -9.20 -3.74
C SER A 92 1.07 -9.33 -3.83
N MET A 93 0.54 -9.49 -5.04
CA MET A 93 -0.88 -9.68 -5.33
C MET A 93 -1.24 -11.16 -5.24
N GLN A 94 -2.06 -11.52 -4.25
CA GLN A 94 -2.55 -12.88 -4.07
C GLN A 94 -3.96 -13.01 -4.64
N ILE A 95 -4.20 -14.02 -5.45
CA ILE A 95 -5.50 -14.24 -6.10
C ILE A 95 -5.98 -15.64 -5.74
N LEU A 96 -7.13 -15.72 -5.08
CA LEU A 96 -7.76 -16.98 -4.69
C LEU A 96 -9.25 -16.92 -5.02
N ASP A 97 -9.73 -17.88 -5.80
CA ASP A 97 -11.16 -18.02 -6.17
C ASP A 97 -11.78 -16.69 -6.63
N HIS A 98 -11.07 -15.98 -7.51
CA HIS A 98 -11.43 -14.66 -8.07
C HIS A 98 -11.46 -13.49 -7.06
N GLN A 99 -10.98 -13.67 -5.83
CA GLN A 99 -10.77 -12.62 -4.86
C GLN A 99 -9.28 -12.23 -4.80
N CYS A 100 -8.99 -10.94 -4.84
CA CYS A 100 -7.63 -10.41 -4.74
C CYS A 100 -7.31 -9.94 -3.31
N TYR A 101 -6.11 -10.23 -2.85
CA TYR A 101 -5.61 -9.90 -1.52
C TYR A 101 -4.21 -9.30 -1.56
N LEU A 102 -3.93 -8.41 -0.60
CA LEU A 102 -2.57 -8.02 -0.21
C LEU A 102 -2.37 -8.42 1.24
N ILE A 103 -1.21 -9.02 1.55
CA ILE A 103 -0.87 -9.53 2.88
C ILE A 103 0.22 -8.64 3.47
N PHE A 104 0.04 -8.13 4.68
CA PHE A 104 1.02 -7.30 5.37
C PHE A 104 1.38 -7.93 6.71
N ASP A 105 2.61 -7.74 7.17
CA ASP A 105 2.95 -8.04 8.56
C ASP A 105 2.13 -7.14 9.49
N TRP A 106 1.66 -7.72 10.60
CA TRP A 106 0.96 -6.94 11.61
C TRP A 106 1.94 -5.99 12.32
N ILE A 107 1.53 -4.72 12.45
CA ILE A 107 2.26 -3.71 13.21
C ILE A 107 1.32 -3.20 14.31
N ASP A 108 1.76 -3.30 15.55
CA ASP A 108 1.08 -2.68 16.69
C ASP A 108 1.35 -1.17 16.68
N GLY A 109 0.58 -0.46 15.87
CA GLY A 109 0.59 1.00 15.79
C GLY A 109 -0.44 1.63 16.73
N LYS A 110 -0.11 2.81 17.27
CA LYS A 110 -1.07 3.68 17.97
C LYS A 110 -1.49 4.80 17.02
N SER A 111 -2.78 4.92 16.76
CA SER A 111 -3.33 6.10 16.09
C SER A 111 -3.24 7.31 17.03
N LEU A 112 -2.83 8.44 16.46
CA LEU A 112 -2.89 9.73 17.16
C LEU A 112 -4.26 10.35 16.95
N GLU A 113 -4.93 10.70 18.03
CA GLU A 113 -6.13 11.55 17.98
C GLU A 113 -5.76 12.97 17.60
N PHE A 114 -6.70 13.75 17.06
CA PHE A 114 -6.45 15.12 16.59
C PHE A 114 -5.76 16.01 17.64
N GLN A 115 -6.16 15.86 18.90
CA GLN A 115 -5.58 16.59 20.03
C GLN A 115 -4.19 16.11 20.47
N GLU A 116 -3.75 14.92 20.03
CA GLU A 116 -2.41 14.36 20.30
C GLU A 116 -1.41 14.77 19.20
N VAL A 117 -1.85 15.37 18.09
CA VAL A 117 -0.97 15.84 17.02
C VAL A 117 -0.21 17.10 17.48
N THR A 118 1.11 17.09 17.30
CA THR A 118 2.02 18.16 17.72
C THR A 118 2.81 18.67 16.51
N GLU A 119 3.49 19.81 16.65
CA GLU A 119 4.39 20.33 15.61
C GLU A 119 5.50 19.33 15.25
N THR A 120 6.04 18.61 16.24
CA THR A 120 7.03 17.55 16.00
C THR A 120 6.46 16.41 15.15
N HIS A 121 5.20 16.02 15.35
CA HIS A 121 4.54 15.05 14.48
C HIS A 121 4.43 15.58 13.04
N CYS A 122 4.07 16.85 12.87
CA CYS A 122 4.02 17.49 11.54
C CYS A 122 5.39 17.55 10.86
N GLU A 123 6.45 17.85 11.61
CA GLU A 123 7.83 17.83 11.11
C GLU A 123 8.22 16.43 10.63
N HIS A 124 7.96 15.39 11.44
CA HIS A 124 8.21 14.00 11.06
C HIS A 124 7.44 13.60 9.79
N MET A 125 6.14 13.93 9.71
CA MET A 125 5.34 13.68 8.51
C MET A 125 5.88 14.41 7.28
N GLY A 126 6.32 15.67 7.45
CA GLY A 126 6.93 16.47 6.40
C GLY A 126 8.27 15.90 5.91
N MET A 127 9.10 15.39 6.81
CA MET A 127 10.36 14.71 6.45
C MET A 127 10.09 13.44 5.65
N ILE A 128 9.18 12.57 6.11
CA ILE A 128 8.78 11.36 5.38
C ILE A 128 8.29 11.71 3.97
N LEU A 129 7.44 12.73 3.84
CA LEU A 129 6.95 13.18 2.54
C LEU A 129 8.08 13.71 1.64
N ALA A 130 9.01 14.47 2.20
CA ALA A 130 10.17 14.96 1.46
C ALA A 130 11.07 13.80 0.97
N ASP A 131 11.24 12.76 1.78
CA ASP A 131 12.03 11.58 1.42
C ASP A 131 11.35 10.74 0.34
N ILE A 132 10.02 10.61 0.38
CA ILE A 132 9.26 10.03 -0.75
C ILE A 132 9.51 10.82 -2.04
N HIS A 133 9.42 12.16 -2.00
CA HIS A 133 9.65 12.99 -3.20
C HIS A 133 11.09 12.95 -3.74
N LYS A 134 12.07 12.72 -2.86
CA LYS A 134 13.49 12.60 -3.26
C LYS A 134 13.83 11.21 -3.79
N THR A 135 13.02 10.19 -3.47
CA THR A 135 13.27 8.82 -3.88
C THR A 135 13.21 8.70 -5.40
N ASP A 136 14.23 8.09 -6.00
CA ASP A 136 14.27 7.85 -7.44
C ASP A 136 13.50 6.56 -7.78
N PHE A 137 12.33 6.72 -8.39
CA PHE A 137 11.50 5.62 -8.86
C PHE A 137 11.70 5.28 -10.35
N SER A 138 12.63 5.94 -11.05
CA SER A 138 12.83 5.76 -12.50
C SER A 138 13.13 4.32 -12.91
N GLN A 139 13.78 3.55 -12.02
CA GLN A 139 14.06 2.13 -12.20
C GLN A 139 12.80 1.25 -12.39
N LEU A 140 11.63 1.71 -11.96
CA LEU A 140 10.38 0.94 -12.05
C LEU A 140 9.74 0.98 -13.45
N HIS A 141 10.21 1.84 -14.36
CA HIS A 141 9.69 1.97 -15.73
C HIS A 141 8.15 2.07 -15.82
N ILE A 142 7.52 2.75 -14.86
CA ILE A 142 6.06 2.92 -14.80
C ILE A 142 5.64 4.01 -15.81
N PRO A 143 4.77 3.71 -16.80
CA PRO A 143 4.46 4.63 -17.90
C PRO A 143 3.92 6.00 -17.48
N ASP A 144 3.04 6.06 -16.47
CA ASP A 144 2.38 7.30 -16.04
C ASP A 144 3.23 8.17 -15.08
N LEU A 145 4.24 7.60 -14.41
CA LEU A 145 5.07 8.35 -13.46
C LEU A 145 6.04 9.31 -14.17
N GLN A 146 6.37 9.03 -15.43
CA GLN A 146 7.31 9.85 -16.21
C GLN A 146 6.73 11.24 -16.55
N LEU A 147 5.40 11.36 -16.72
CA LEU A 147 4.75 12.61 -17.12
C LEU A 147 4.68 13.64 -15.97
N GLU A 148 4.43 13.19 -14.73
CA GLU A 148 4.41 14.06 -13.56
C GLU A 148 5.81 14.53 -13.15
N LEU A 149 6.83 13.65 -13.21
CA LEU A 149 8.21 14.02 -12.88
C LEU A 149 8.79 15.05 -13.86
N THR A 150 8.43 14.99 -15.15
CA THR A 150 8.79 16.04 -16.13
C THR A 150 8.11 17.38 -15.84
N THR A 151 6.88 17.35 -15.32
CA THR A 151 6.11 18.56 -14.98
C THR A 151 6.60 19.19 -13.67
N PHE A 152 6.97 18.39 -12.69
CA PHE A 152 7.54 18.86 -11.42
C PHE A 152 8.95 19.44 -11.58
N LYS A 153 9.81 18.79 -12.40
CA LYS A 153 11.15 19.32 -12.71
C LYS A 153 11.10 20.64 -13.48
N SER A 154 10.14 20.81 -14.39
CA SER A 154 9.96 22.07 -15.12
C SER A 154 9.42 23.19 -14.22
N SER A 155 8.50 22.92 -13.29
CA SER A 155 7.98 23.92 -12.34
C SER A 155 9.05 24.40 -11.36
N MET A 156 9.88 23.51 -10.82
CA MET A 156 10.99 23.84 -9.91
C MET A 156 12.08 24.68 -10.61
N SER A 157 12.37 24.42 -11.89
CA SER A 157 13.35 25.22 -12.65
C SER A 157 12.90 26.67 -12.90
N GLY A 158 11.58 26.94 -12.88
CA GLY A 158 11.01 28.28 -12.97
C GLY A 158 11.07 29.07 -11.64
N VAL A 159 10.87 28.40 -10.51
CA VAL A 159 10.84 29.04 -9.17
C VAL A 159 12.23 29.52 -8.75
N PHE A 160 13.31 28.80 -9.10
CA PHE A 160 14.68 29.21 -8.76
C PHE A 160 15.27 30.31 -9.66
N ARG A 161 14.61 30.68 -10.78
CA ARG A 161 15.04 31.81 -11.62
C ARG A 161 14.53 33.16 -11.13
N GLN A 162 13.48 33.21 -10.30
CA GLN A 162 12.90 34.48 -9.84
C GLN A 162 13.48 35.04 -8.53
N LYS A 163 14.46 34.38 -7.90
CA LYS A 163 15.15 34.90 -6.69
C LYS A 163 16.60 35.37 -6.92
N LYS A 164 16.94 35.83 -8.13
CA LYS A 164 18.26 36.44 -8.42
C LYS A 164 18.23 37.93 -8.81
N HIS A 165 17.07 38.57 -8.79
CA HIS A 165 16.96 40.02 -8.98
C HIS A 165 15.90 40.60 -8.03
N GLN A 166 16.30 40.81 -6.78
CA GLN A 166 15.83 41.88 -5.89
C GLN A 166 16.96 42.20 -4.92
#